data_AF-A0A1A7ZUK1-F1
#
_entry.id   AF-A0A1A7ZUK1-F1
#
_cell.length_a   1.000
_cell.length_b   1.000
_cell.length_c   1.000
_cell.angle_alpha   90.00
_cell.angle_beta   90.00
_cell.angle_gamma   90.00
#
_symmetry.space_group_name_H-M   'P 1'
#
loop_
_entity.id
_entity.type
_entity.pdbx_description
1 polymer ?
#
loop_
_entity_poly.entity_id
_entity_poly.type
_entity_poly.pdbx_seq_one_letter_code
_entity_poly.pdbx_strand_id
1 'polypeptide(L)'
;VRVVQGKEPAHLMSLFGGRPMVIYKGGASRNDGQSERAETRLFQVRANPAGDTKAVEVDPSSSCLNSSDVFLLVSSSASWMWKGKSSSLAEVKGAEYLAGILQVTPTQLEEGEEEDAFWESLGGKSDYCQVPRINNKIDAHPPRLFACSNKTGRFQMEEVPGELTQDDLAPDDVMILDTWAQVFVWIGKEAQEEEKMEAAASGKTDELQGDRAVRYMEADPAARDPRTPIVTVKQGSEPPTFTGWFLGWNHEFWNIDPLKRLMQSL
;
A
#
# COMPACT_ATOMS: atom_id res chain seq x y z
N VAL A 1 -10.66 -6.58 22.31
CA VAL A 1 -9.48 -6.17 21.52
C VAL A 1 -9.96 -5.21 20.45
N ARG A 2 -9.40 -4.00 20.38
CA ARG A 2 -9.70 -3.06 19.28
C ARG A 2 -8.71 -3.35 18.16
N VAL A 3 -9.22 -3.53 16.94
CA VAL A 3 -8.43 -3.74 15.72
C VAL A 3 -8.86 -2.66 14.73
N VAL A 4 -7.90 -1.98 14.11
CA VAL A 4 -8.16 -0.98 13.07
C VAL A 4 -7.99 -1.66 11.71
N GLN A 5 -8.73 -1.19 10.70
CA GLN A 5 -8.62 -1.68 9.33
C GLN A 5 -7.16 -1.67 8.85
N GLY A 6 -6.72 -2.76 8.22
CA GLY A 6 -5.35 -3.00 7.78
C GLY A 6 -4.39 -3.45 8.88
N LYS A 7 -4.80 -3.44 10.16
CA LYS A 7 -4.01 -3.93 11.30
C LYS A 7 -4.56 -5.24 11.88
N GLU A 8 -5.19 -6.05 11.04
CA GLU A 8 -5.82 -7.31 11.45
C GLU A 8 -4.77 -8.34 11.88
N PRO A 9 -4.87 -8.90 13.11
CA PRO A 9 -3.93 -9.91 13.56
C PRO A 9 -4.18 -11.25 12.85
N ALA A 10 -3.14 -12.08 12.74
CA ALA A 10 -3.23 -13.41 12.12
C ALA A 10 -4.36 -14.28 12.71
N HIS A 11 -4.62 -14.16 14.02
CA HIS A 11 -5.74 -14.86 14.66
C HIS A 11 -7.10 -14.44 14.09
N LEU A 12 -7.32 -13.15 13.82
CA LEU A 12 -8.55 -12.65 13.19
C LEU A 12 -8.68 -13.19 11.75
N MET A 13 -7.59 -13.17 10.98
CA MET A 13 -7.56 -13.70 9.62
C MET A 13 -7.91 -15.20 9.58
N SER A 14 -7.42 -15.97 10.56
CA SER A 14 -7.69 -17.42 10.63
C SER A 14 -9.17 -17.78 10.80
N LEU A 15 -10.01 -16.87 11.33
CA LEU A 15 -11.44 -17.12 11.55
C LEU A 15 -12.23 -17.29 10.26
N PHE A 16 -11.71 -16.80 9.12
CA PHE A 16 -12.35 -16.92 7.82
C PHE A 16 -12.09 -18.28 7.14
N GLY A 17 -11.38 -19.20 7.80
CA GLY A 17 -11.21 -20.57 7.32
C GLY A 17 -10.48 -20.65 5.98
N GLY A 18 -9.48 -19.78 5.78
CA GLY A 18 -8.71 -19.68 4.54
C GLY A 18 -9.40 -18.90 3.41
N ARG A 19 -10.57 -18.29 3.68
CA ARG A 19 -11.24 -17.37 2.75
C ARG A 19 -10.63 -15.97 2.87
N PRO A 20 -10.58 -15.18 1.79
CA PRO A 20 -10.09 -13.81 1.84
C PRO A 20 -10.96 -12.95 2.75
N MET A 21 -10.32 -12.04 3.48
CA MET A 21 -11.00 -10.91 4.09
C MET A 21 -11.33 -9.88 2.99
N VAL A 22 -12.60 -9.50 2.84
CA VAL A 22 -13.03 -8.54 1.81
C VAL A 22 -13.38 -7.22 2.47
N ILE A 23 -12.73 -6.15 2.00
CA ILE A 23 -12.88 -4.78 2.50
C ILE A 23 -13.42 -3.92 1.35
N TYR A 24 -14.67 -3.48 1.47
CA TYR A 24 -15.33 -2.61 0.48
C TYR A 24 -15.02 -1.14 0.75
N LYS A 25 -15.05 -0.31 -0.31
CA LYS A 25 -14.85 1.13 -0.19
C LYS A 25 -16.14 1.79 0.26
N GLY A 26 -16.20 2.17 1.54
CA GLY A 26 -17.34 2.85 2.15
C GLY A 26 -18.61 1.98 2.25
N GLY A 27 -19.73 2.64 2.54
CA GLY A 27 -21.04 2.01 2.72
C GLY A 27 -21.25 1.40 4.12
N ALA A 28 -22.53 1.17 4.48
CA ALA A 28 -22.88 0.43 5.67
C ALA A 28 -23.53 -0.91 5.28
N SER A 29 -23.18 -1.99 5.99
CA SER A 29 -23.85 -3.28 5.83
C SER A 29 -25.24 -3.31 6.51
N ARG A 30 -25.65 -2.20 7.15
CA ARG A 30 -26.95 -2.05 7.79
C ARG A 30 -28.03 -1.92 6.72
N ASN A 31 -29.18 -2.58 6.93
CA ASN A 31 -30.28 -2.65 5.97
C ASN A 31 -30.77 -1.26 5.47
N ASP A 32 -30.62 -0.22 6.28
CA ASP A 32 -31.14 1.12 6.01
C ASP A 32 -30.05 2.11 5.53
N GLY A 33 -28.84 1.63 5.22
CA GLY A 33 -27.66 2.46 4.88
C GLY A 33 -26.78 1.90 3.78
N GLN A 34 -27.30 0.99 2.95
CA GLN A 34 -26.55 0.48 1.79
C GLN A 34 -26.36 1.62 0.79
N SER A 35 -25.10 2.04 0.61
CA SER A 35 -24.74 2.97 -0.46
C SER A 35 -24.94 2.30 -1.82
N GLU A 36 -25.29 3.09 -2.83
CA GLU A 36 -25.32 2.60 -4.20
C GLU A 36 -23.92 2.07 -4.58
N ARG A 37 -23.91 0.90 -5.21
CA ARG A 37 -22.66 0.30 -5.68
C ARG A 37 -22.18 1.11 -6.88
N ALA A 38 -20.91 1.50 -6.86
CA ALA A 38 -20.29 2.10 -8.03
C ALA A 38 -20.39 1.14 -9.23
N GLU A 39 -20.61 1.71 -10.43
CA GLU A 39 -20.76 0.94 -11.67
C GLU A 39 -19.49 0.17 -12.02
N THR A 40 -18.32 0.76 -11.72
CA THR A 40 -17.01 0.14 -11.91
C THR A 40 -16.29 0.09 -10.57
N ARG A 41 -15.76 -1.10 -10.24
CA ARG A 41 -15.08 -1.39 -8.97
C ARG A 41 -13.84 -2.20 -9.24
N LEU A 42 -12.76 -1.85 -8.56
CA LEU A 42 -11.48 -2.56 -8.65
C LEU A 42 -11.11 -3.09 -7.26
N PHE A 43 -10.74 -4.35 -7.17
CA PHE A 43 -10.29 -4.97 -5.93
C PHE A 43 -8.84 -5.41 -6.07
N GLN A 44 -7.98 -4.93 -5.18
CA GLN A 44 -6.61 -5.41 -5.01
C GLN A 44 -6.63 -6.62 -4.07
N VAL A 45 -6.15 -7.77 -4.55
CA VAL A 45 -6.06 -9.02 -3.79
C VAL A 45 -4.60 -9.31 -3.51
N ARG A 46 -4.24 -9.25 -2.21
CA ARG A 46 -2.88 -9.42 -1.73
C ARG A 46 -2.81 -10.53 -0.68
N ALA A 47 -1.77 -11.35 -0.74
CA ALA A 47 -1.45 -12.34 0.29
C ALA A 47 -0.34 -11.87 1.22
N ASN A 48 -0.43 -12.26 2.48
CA ASN A 48 0.69 -12.17 3.42
C ASN A 48 1.62 -13.41 3.26
N PRO A 49 2.81 -13.45 3.91
CA PRO A 49 3.70 -14.60 3.86
C PRO A 49 3.10 -15.92 4.38
N ALA A 50 2.06 -15.86 5.23
CA ALA A 50 1.34 -17.03 5.71
C ALA A 50 0.31 -17.57 4.69
N GLY A 51 0.07 -16.84 3.59
CA GLY A 51 -0.90 -17.18 2.56
C GLY A 51 -2.33 -16.70 2.85
N ASP A 52 -2.56 -15.95 3.94
CA ASP A 52 -3.84 -15.30 4.17
C ASP A 52 -4.04 -14.16 3.18
N THR A 53 -5.24 -14.05 2.61
CA THR A 53 -5.54 -13.07 1.57
C THR A 53 -6.47 -11.97 2.04
N LYS A 54 -6.21 -10.75 1.57
CA LYS A 54 -7.10 -9.60 1.71
C LYS A 54 -7.47 -9.08 0.33
N ALA A 55 -8.74 -8.80 0.12
CA ALA A 55 -9.27 -8.14 -1.06
C ALA A 55 -9.78 -6.75 -0.66
N VAL A 56 -9.08 -5.70 -1.07
CA VAL A 56 -9.43 -4.31 -0.74
C VAL A 56 -9.93 -3.62 -1.99
N GLU A 57 -11.12 -3.04 -1.91
CA GLU A 57 -11.67 -2.19 -2.97
C GLU A 57 -10.88 -0.87 -3.05
N VAL A 58 -10.34 -0.59 -4.23
CA VAL A 58 -9.54 0.59 -4.56
C VAL A 58 -10.23 1.40 -5.65
N ASP A 59 -9.72 2.60 -5.91
CA ASP A 59 -10.22 3.39 -7.03
C ASP A 59 -10.00 2.64 -8.35
N PRO A 60 -11.00 2.63 -9.26
CA PRO A 60 -10.91 1.94 -10.55
C PRO A 60 -10.03 2.71 -11.53
N SER A 61 -8.75 2.81 -11.21
CA SER A 61 -7.70 3.48 -11.98
C SER A 61 -6.55 2.52 -12.26
N SER A 62 -5.99 2.59 -13.46
CA SER A 62 -4.79 1.82 -13.82
C SER A 62 -3.59 2.14 -12.92
N SER A 63 -3.52 3.33 -12.33
CA SER A 63 -2.46 3.73 -11.40
C SER A 63 -2.47 2.94 -10.08
N CYS A 64 -3.59 2.30 -9.75
CA CYS A 64 -3.73 1.46 -8.56
C CYS A 64 -3.22 0.02 -8.79
N LEU A 65 -2.92 -0.37 -10.03
CA LEU A 65 -2.40 -1.71 -10.33
C LEU A 65 -1.02 -1.92 -9.71
N ASN A 66 -0.69 -3.19 -9.48
CA ASN A 66 0.59 -3.60 -8.93
C ASN A 66 0.98 -4.97 -9.46
N SER A 67 2.13 -5.07 -10.11
CA SER A 67 2.64 -6.32 -10.69
C SER A 67 2.85 -7.44 -9.67
N SER A 68 2.83 -7.14 -8.37
CA SER A 68 2.99 -8.12 -7.31
C SER A 68 1.69 -8.71 -6.77
N ASP A 69 0.53 -8.23 -7.20
CA ASP A 69 -0.77 -8.64 -6.67
C ASP A 69 -1.72 -9.10 -7.80
N VAL A 70 -2.87 -9.67 -7.43
CA VAL A 70 -3.98 -9.95 -8.36
C VAL A 70 -5.05 -8.88 -8.21
N PHE A 71 -5.69 -8.49 -9.30
CA PHE A 71 -6.77 -7.52 -9.30
C PHE A 71 -8.04 -8.10 -9.91
N LEU A 72 -9.20 -7.81 -9.29
CA LEU A 72 -10.51 -8.11 -9.85
C LEU A 72 -11.20 -6.80 -10.23
N LEU A 73 -11.35 -6.56 -11.53
CA LEU A 73 -12.10 -5.44 -12.08
C LEU A 73 -13.52 -5.90 -12.43
N VAL A 74 -14.52 -5.20 -11.92
CA VAL A 74 -15.93 -5.45 -12.22
C VAL A 74 -16.53 -4.15 -12.72
N SER A 75 -17.02 -4.13 -13.96
CA SER A 75 -17.81 -3.05 -14.52
C SER A 75 -19.25 -3.51 -14.77
N SER A 76 -20.11 -2.59 -15.21
CA SER A 76 -21.48 -2.89 -15.60
C SER A 76 -21.58 -3.81 -16.83
N SER A 77 -20.55 -3.83 -17.68
CA SER A 77 -20.54 -4.54 -18.96
C SER A 77 -19.64 -5.78 -18.98
N ALA A 78 -18.62 -5.85 -18.12
CA ALA A 78 -17.62 -6.91 -18.14
C ALA A 78 -16.90 -7.07 -16.79
N SER A 79 -16.14 -8.15 -16.65
CA SER A 79 -15.27 -8.35 -15.49
C SER A 79 -13.98 -9.04 -15.91
N TRP A 80 -12.89 -8.67 -15.23
CA TRP A 80 -11.55 -9.17 -15.52
C TRP A 80 -10.81 -9.52 -14.24
N MET A 81 -10.02 -10.59 -14.31
CA MET A 81 -9.06 -10.97 -13.28
C MET A 81 -7.68 -10.73 -13.87
N TRP A 82 -7.08 -9.61 -13.49
CA TRP A 82 -5.76 -9.21 -13.92
C TRP A 82 -4.71 -9.78 -12.96
N LYS A 83 -3.75 -10.53 -13.48
CA LYS A 83 -2.70 -11.19 -12.71
C LYS A 83 -1.37 -10.48 -12.94
N GLY A 84 -0.86 -9.85 -11.89
CA GLY A 84 0.48 -9.26 -11.93
C GLY A 84 1.55 -10.32 -12.14
N LYS A 85 2.65 -9.97 -12.82
CA LYS A 85 3.77 -10.88 -13.15
C LYS A 85 4.39 -11.59 -11.96
N SER A 86 4.33 -10.96 -10.78
CA SER A 86 4.90 -11.46 -9.52
C SER A 86 3.83 -11.87 -8.51
N SER A 87 2.57 -11.97 -8.94
CA SER A 87 1.48 -12.43 -8.08
C SER A 87 1.59 -13.92 -7.73
N SER A 88 0.93 -14.30 -6.65
CA SER A 88 0.96 -15.64 -6.06
C SER A 88 -0.32 -16.42 -6.32
N LEU A 89 -0.22 -17.76 -6.25
CA LEU A 89 -1.39 -18.64 -6.35
C LEU A 89 -2.42 -18.39 -5.23
N ALA A 90 -1.97 -17.94 -4.06
CA ALA A 90 -2.87 -17.60 -2.95
C ALA A 90 -3.77 -16.43 -3.35
N GLU A 91 -3.22 -15.40 -3.99
CA GLU A 91 -3.97 -14.22 -4.46
C GLU A 91 -4.95 -14.57 -5.57
N VAL A 92 -4.57 -15.43 -6.51
CA VAL A 92 -5.49 -15.93 -7.55
C VAL A 92 -6.69 -16.62 -6.91
N LYS A 93 -6.48 -17.53 -5.96
CA LYS A 93 -7.57 -18.21 -5.23
C LYS A 93 -8.44 -17.23 -4.43
N GLY A 94 -7.82 -16.20 -3.83
CA GLY A 94 -8.54 -15.12 -3.15
C GLY A 94 -9.44 -14.35 -4.12
N ALA A 95 -8.94 -14.03 -5.30
CA ALA A 95 -9.69 -13.33 -6.34
C ALA A 95 -10.82 -14.19 -6.93
N GLU A 96 -10.61 -15.50 -7.12
CA GLU A 96 -11.66 -16.45 -7.53
C GLU A 96 -12.79 -16.54 -6.50
N TYR A 97 -12.44 -16.63 -5.21
CA TYR A 97 -13.42 -16.63 -4.14
C TYR A 97 -14.23 -15.32 -4.10
N LEU A 98 -13.54 -14.18 -4.26
CA LEU A 98 -14.20 -12.88 -4.38
C LEU A 98 -15.12 -12.81 -5.59
N ALA A 99 -14.70 -13.30 -6.76
CA ALA A 99 -15.55 -13.38 -7.95
C ALA A 99 -16.82 -14.19 -7.69
N GLY A 100 -16.72 -15.28 -6.91
CA GLY A 100 -17.87 -16.06 -6.44
C GLY A 100 -18.82 -15.26 -5.52
N ILE A 101 -18.28 -14.47 -4.58
CA ILE A 101 -19.09 -13.57 -3.74
C ILE A 101 -19.84 -12.54 -4.60
N LEU A 102 -19.15 -11.99 -5.61
CA LEU A 102 -19.69 -10.97 -6.50
C LEU A 102 -20.55 -11.54 -7.63
N GLN A 103 -20.62 -12.87 -7.75
CA GLN A 103 -21.36 -13.60 -8.78
C GLN A 103 -20.95 -13.21 -10.21
N VAL A 104 -19.65 -13.00 -10.42
CA VAL A 104 -19.06 -12.68 -11.72
C VAL A 104 -18.16 -13.82 -12.23
N THR A 105 -18.03 -13.93 -13.55
CA THR A 105 -17.08 -14.85 -14.19
C THR A 105 -16.06 -14.02 -14.97
N PRO A 106 -14.93 -13.67 -14.34
CA PRO A 106 -13.98 -12.72 -14.93
C PRO A 106 -13.15 -13.36 -16.05
N THR A 107 -12.94 -12.58 -17.11
CA THR A 107 -11.94 -12.90 -18.14
C THR A 107 -10.55 -12.85 -17.51
N GLN A 108 -9.75 -13.89 -17.71
CA GLN A 108 -8.40 -13.98 -17.19
C GLN A 108 -7.45 -13.14 -18.04
N LEU A 109 -6.70 -12.22 -17.42
CA LEU A 109 -5.69 -11.41 -18.07
C LEU A 109 -4.36 -11.58 -17.32
N GLU A 110 -3.29 -11.84 -18.06
CA GLU A 110 -1.92 -11.73 -17.56
C GLU A 110 -1.41 -10.32 -17.79
N GLU A 111 -0.59 -9.80 -16.89
CA GLU A 111 0.06 -8.50 -17.07
C GLU A 111 0.91 -8.48 -18.37
N GLY A 112 0.59 -7.53 -19.25
CA GLY A 112 1.16 -7.39 -20.59
C GLY A 112 0.29 -7.95 -21.72
N GLU A 113 -0.79 -8.68 -21.40
CA GLU A 113 -1.76 -9.21 -22.36
C GLU A 113 -3.12 -8.48 -22.28
N GLU A 114 -3.14 -7.25 -21.74
CA GLU A 114 -4.38 -6.51 -21.53
C GLU A 114 -4.94 -5.92 -22.83
N GLU A 115 -6.25 -6.07 -23.00
CA GLU A 115 -7.00 -5.50 -24.11
C GLU A 115 -7.36 -4.02 -23.86
N ASP A 116 -7.65 -3.26 -24.92
CA ASP A 116 -8.04 -1.85 -24.82
C ASP A 116 -9.28 -1.65 -23.92
N ALA A 117 -10.26 -2.56 -23.99
CA ALA A 117 -11.47 -2.52 -23.17
C ALA A 117 -11.19 -2.57 -21.65
N PHE A 118 -10.12 -3.26 -21.24
CA PHE A 118 -9.69 -3.29 -19.85
C PHE A 118 -9.17 -1.91 -19.43
N TRP A 119 -8.30 -1.31 -20.24
CA TRP A 119 -7.75 0.02 -19.96
C TRP A 119 -8.82 1.11 -19.99
N GLU A 120 -9.74 1.07 -20.96
CA GLU A 120 -10.88 2.00 -21.03
C GLU A 120 -11.76 1.92 -19.77
N SER A 121 -12.00 0.71 -19.25
CA SER A 121 -12.76 0.50 -18.01
C SER A 121 -12.08 1.10 -16.77
N LEU A 122 -10.75 1.30 -16.82
CA LEU A 122 -9.94 1.94 -15.77
C LEU A 122 -9.69 3.44 -16.02
N GLY A 123 -10.38 4.04 -16.99
CA GLY A 123 -10.18 5.45 -17.37
C GLY A 123 -8.90 5.70 -18.19
N GLY A 124 -8.32 4.66 -18.78
CA GLY A 124 -7.12 4.71 -19.61
C GLY A 124 -5.91 4.04 -18.94
N LYS A 125 -4.84 3.86 -19.72
CA LYS A 125 -3.57 3.30 -19.25
C LYS A 125 -2.68 4.40 -18.65
N SER A 126 -2.14 4.14 -17.47
CA SER A 126 -1.19 5.01 -16.77
C SER A 126 -0.07 4.17 -16.14
N ASP A 127 0.96 4.83 -15.62
CA ASP A 127 2.04 4.17 -14.90
C ASP A 127 1.56 3.61 -13.56
N TYR A 128 2.02 2.41 -13.22
CA TYR A 128 1.65 1.70 -12.00
C TYR A 128 2.86 0.97 -11.41
N CYS A 129 2.73 0.39 -10.22
CA CYS A 129 3.87 -0.22 -9.55
C CYS A 129 4.25 -1.55 -10.20
N GLN A 130 5.46 -1.63 -10.76
CA GLN A 130 6.01 -2.85 -11.36
C GLN A 130 7.17 -3.45 -10.57
N VAL A 131 7.38 -3.00 -9.33
CA VAL A 131 8.47 -3.51 -8.49
C VAL A 131 8.12 -4.94 -8.05
N PRO A 132 8.93 -5.95 -8.42
CA PRO A 132 8.62 -7.33 -8.09
C PRO A 132 8.86 -7.57 -6.59
N ARG A 133 7.84 -8.10 -5.94
CA ARG A 133 7.92 -8.60 -4.57
C ARG A 133 8.31 -10.07 -4.57
N ILE A 134 9.60 -10.32 -4.72
CA ILE A 134 10.11 -11.69 -4.75
C ILE A 134 9.98 -12.29 -3.34
N ASN A 135 9.08 -13.26 -3.14
CA ASN A 135 8.82 -13.91 -1.84
C ASN A 135 10.11 -14.23 -1.07
N ASN A 136 11.09 -14.89 -1.69
CA ASN A 136 12.34 -15.27 -1.02
C ASN A 136 13.14 -14.08 -0.44
N LYS A 137 13.05 -12.89 -1.06
CA LYS A 137 13.73 -11.68 -0.55
C LYS A 137 12.90 -10.98 0.52
N ILE A 138 11.57 -11.00 0.39
CA ILE A 138 10.65 -10.40 1.36
C ILE A 138 10.60 -11.22 2.65
N ASP A 139 10.66 -12.55 2.55
CA ASP A 139 10.70 -13.42 3.74
C ASP A 139 11.99 -13.22 4.54
N ALA A 140 13.10 -12.92 3.85
CA ALA A 140 14.38 -12.61 4.49
C ALA A 140 14.44 -11.17 5.03
N HIS A 141 13.90 -10.21 4.28
CA HIS A 141 13.94 -8.78 4.60
C HIS A 141 12.59 -8.15 4.22
N PRO A 142 11.56 -8.26 5.09
CA PRO A 142 10.26 -7.68 4.82
C PRO A 142 10.35 -6.15 4.82
N PRO A 143 9.51 -5.45 4.06
CA PRO A 143 9.47 -3.99 4.10
C PRO A 143 9.06 -3.50 5.48
N ARG A 144 9.78 -2.52 6.02
CA ARG A 144 9.56 -1.95 7.36
C ARG A 144 9.33 -0.45 7.25
N LEU A 145 8.36 0.06 8.01
CA LEU A 145 8.04 1.48 8.07
C LEU A 145 8.39 2.01 9.46
N PHE A 146 9.06 3.16 9.52
CA PHE A 146 9.43 3.82 10.76
C PHE A 146 8.91 5.26 10.77
N ALA A 147 8.32 5.67 11.88
CA ALA A 147 8.02 7.07 12.16
C ALA A 147 9.24 7.73 12.80
N CYS A 148 9.73 8.83 12.23
CA CYS A 148 10.82 9.62 12.77
C CYS A 148 10.30 10.96 13.24
N SER A 149 10.37 11.21 14.55
CA SER A 149 9.86 12.44 15.16
C SER A 149 10.86 13.05 16.12
N ASN A 150 10.93 14.39 16.15
CA ASN A 150 11.69 15.17 17.13
C ASN A 150 10.81 15.94 18.13
N LYS A 151 9.48 15.73 18.13
CA LYS A 151 8.50 16.50 18.92
C LYS A 151 8.77 16.52 20.43
N THR A 152 9.43 15.50 20.96
CA THR A 152 9.80 15.42 22.39
C THR A 152 11.11 16.15 22.75
N GLY A 153 11.72 16.86 21.79
CA GLY A 153 13.03 17.49 21.91
C GLY A 153 14.20 16.51 21.78
N ARG A 154 13.92 15.23 21.57
CA ARG A 154 14.89 14.19 21.22
C ARG A 154 14.40 13.43 20.00
N PHE A 155 15.34 13.05 19.14
CA PHE A 155 15.04 12.19 18.01
C PHE A 155 14.56 10.81 18.50
N GLN A 156 13.39 10.41 18.04
CA GLN A 156 12.81 9.09 18.27
C GLN A 156 12.44 8.46 16.94
N MET A 157 12.75 7.18 16.81
CA MET A 157 12.39 6.36 15.68
C MET A 157 11.60 5.16 16.20
N GLU A 158 10.37 5.01 15.74
CA GLU A 158 9.49 3.92 16.14
C GLU A 158 9.04 3.14 14.91
N GLU A 159 9.15 1.81 14.98
CA GLU A 159 8.66 0.94 13.92
C GLU A 159 7.13 0.86 13.96
N VAL A 160 6.51 1.05 12.80
CA VAL A 160 5.08 0.87 12.62
C VAL A 160 4.77 -0.62 12.46
N PRO A 161 4.01 -1.25 13.37
CA PRO A 161 3.73 -2.67 13.31
C PRO A 161 2.63 -3.01 12.29
N GLY A 162 2.62 -4.27 11.87
CA GLY A 162 1.56 -4.84 11.03
C GLY A 162 1.75 -4.57 9.53
N GLU A 163 0.69 -4.73 8.76
CA GLU A 163 0.71 -4.40 7.33
C GLU A 163 0.78 -2.89 7.13
N LEU A 164 1.48 -2.46 6.08
CA LEU A 164 1.67 -1.06 5.74
C LEU A 164 0.38 -0.49 5.14
N THR A 165 -0.21 0.51 5.80
CA THR A 165 -1.39 1.24 5.31
C THR A 165 -1.07 2.72 5.13
N GLN A 166 -1.85 3.39 4.28
CA GLN A 166 -1.65 4.83 4.03
C GLN A 166 -1.91 5.67 5.29
N ASP A 167 -2.79 5.22 6.19
CA ASP A 167 -3.05 5.85 7.50
C ASP A 167 -1.83 5.86 8.43
N ASP A 168 -0.84 4.99 8.21
CA ASP A 168 0.39 4.98 8.99
C ASP A 168 1.32 6.16 8.69
N LEU A 169 1.10 6.87 7.57
CA LEU A 169 1.90 8.03 7.17
C LEU A 169 1.42 9.28 7.90
N ALA A 170 2.11 9.66 8.97
CA ALA A 170 1.77 10.85 9.76
C ALA A 170 2.16 12.14 9.00
N PRO A 171 1.21 13.02 8.61
CA PRO A 171 1.50 14.23 7.83
C PRO A 171 2.44 15.22 8.52
N ASP A 172 2.53 15.14 9.84
CA ASP A 172 3.31 15.99 10.72
C ASP A 172 4.65 15.38 11.13
N ASP A 173 5.05 14.25 10.54
CA ASP A 173 6.35 13.60 10.75
C ASP A 173 7.05 13.23 9.43
N VAL A 174 8.28 12.73 9.54
CA VAL A 174 9.03 12.10 8.45
C VAL A 174 8.99 10.59 8.63
N MET A 175 8.67 9.85 7.57
CA MET A 175 8.58 8.39 7.61
C MET A 175 9.72 7.76 6.81
N ILE A 176 10.28 6.65 7.30
CA ILE A 176 11.27 5.86 6.58
C ILE A 176 10.65 4.53 6.18
N LEU A 177 10.52 4.27 4.88
CA LEU A 177 10.11 2.97 4.35
C LEU A 177 11.36 2.25 3.82
N ASP A 178 11.78 1.22 4.55
CA ASP A 178 12.91 0.38 4.18
C ASP A 178 12.41 -0.89 3.48
N THR A 179 12.74 -1.01 2.20
CA THR A 179 12.35 -2.16 1.35
C THR A 179 13.51 -3.12 1.10
N TRP A 180 14.61 -2.97 1.86
CA TRP A 180 15.91 -3.60 1.67
C TRP A 180 16.64 -3.18 0.38
N ALA A 181 15.96 -3.20 -0.77
CA ALA A 181 16.53 -2.78 -2.05
C ALA A 181 16.66 -1.25 -2.17
N GLN A 182 15.76 -0.51 -1.51
CA GLN A 182 15.65 0.94 -1.52
C GLN A 182 15.14 1.41 -0.16
N VAL A 183 15.64 2.57 0.30
CA VAL A 183 15.09 3.26 1.47
C VAL A 183 14.40 4.53 0.98
N PHE A 184 13.10 4.64 1.28
CA PHE A 184 12.34 5.85 0.98
C PHE A 184 12.25 6.73 2.22
N VAL A 185 12.45 8.03 2.02
CA VAL A 185 12.23 9.06 3.05
C VAL A 185 10.99 9.84 2.65
N TRP A 186 9.85 9.51 3.24
CA TRP A 186 8.60 10.21 2.98
C TRP A 186 8.48 11.41 3.93
N ILE A 187 8.26 12.58 3.35
CA ILE A 187 8.19 13.85 4.06
C ILE A 187 6.73 14.31 4.11
N GLY A 188 6.18 14.32 5.33
CA GLY A 188 4.87 14.89 5.61
C GLY A 188 4.81 16.38 5.33
N LYS A 189 3.67 16.86 4.86
CA LYS A 189 3.43 18.26 4.49
C LYS A 189 3.51 19.19 5.71
N GLU A 190 3.11 18.69 6.87
CA GLU A 190 3.03 19.38 8.16
C GLU A 190 4.24 19.10 9.06
N ALA A 191 5.20 18.29 8.62
CA ALA A 191 6.44 18.03 9.36
C ALA A 191 7.20 19.34 9.66
N GLN A 192 7.95 19.38 10.76
CA GLN A 192 8.70 20.60 11.12
C GLN A 192 9.80 20.87 10.09
N GLU A 193 10.13 22.14 9.87
CA GLU A 193 11.11 22.51 8.84
C GLU A 193 12.50 21.93 9.13
N GLU A 194 12.90 21.80 10.39
CA GLU A 194 14.13 21.12 10.78
C GLU A 194 14.13 19.65 10.32
N GLU A 195 12.99 18.96 10.45
CA GLU A 195 12.86 17.57 10.04
C GLU A 195 12.90 17.42 8.52
N LYS A 196 12.27 18.35 7.79
CA LYS A 196 12.31 18.39 6.34
C LYS A 196 13.71 18.65 5.81
N MET A 197 14.46 19.56 6.43
CA MET A 197 15.85 19.86 6.06
C MET A 197 16.75 18.65 6.30
N GLU A 198 16.63 18.00 7.46
CA GLU A 198 17.39 16.78 7.79
C GLU A 198 17.03 15.59 6.87
N ALA A 199 15.78 15.52 6.38
CA ALA A 199 15.31 14.49 5.45
C ALA A 199 15.68 14.76 3.98
N ALA A 200 15.86 16.04 3.60
CA ALA A 200 16.17 16.46 2.23
C ALA A 200 17.67 16.59 1.94
N ALA A 201 18.51 16.55 2.97
CA ALA A 201 19.96 16.64 2.86
C ALA A 201 20.55 15.37 2.22
N SER A 202 20.44 15.26 0.90
CA SER A 202 21.13 14.21 0.14
C SER A 202 22.65 14.42 0.20
N GLY A 203 23.33 13.44 0.79
CA GLY A 203 24.76 13.43 1.12
C GLY A 203 25.67 14.39 0.34
N LYS A 204 26.10 15.46 1.02
CA LYS A 204 27.38 16.19 0.87
C LYS A 204 27.36 17.47 1.71
N THR A 205 27.56 17.36 3.03
CA THR A 205 28.08 18.49 3.83
C THR A 205 28.76 17.95 5.07
N ASP A 206 29.98 18.41 5.31
CA ASP A 206 30.89 18.10 6.45
C ASP A 206 30.37 18.58 7.83
N GLU A 207 29.08 18.86 7.97
CA GLU A 207 28.51 19.37 9.21
C GLU A 207 27.59 18.33 9.86
N LEU A 208 27.78 18.15 11.17
CA LEU A 208 27.28 17.15 12.14
C LEU A 208 25.78 16.75 12.13
N GLN A 209 25.00 17.11 11.10
CA GLN A 209 23.56 16.91 11.01
C GLN A 209 23.24 15.97 9.83
N GLY A 210 23.71 14.73 9.93
CA GLY A 210 23.56 13.71 8.88
C GLY A 210 22.11 13.32 8.62
N ASP A 211 21.83 13.14 7.32
CA ASP A 211 20.60 12.61 6.71
C ASP A 211 19.96 11.49 7.57
N ARG A 212 18.67 11.62 7.90
CA ARG A 212 17.93 10.66 8.73
C ARG A 212 17.99 9.24 8.17
N ALA A 213 17.96 9.09 6.84
CA ALA A 213 18.11 7.79 6.21
C ALA A 213 19.54 7.26 6.30
N VAL A 214 20.55 8.12 6.25
CA VAL A 214 21.96 7.70 6.43
C VAL A 214 22.19 7.21 7.85
N ARG A 215 21.71 7.94 8.87
CA ARG A 215 21.79 7.47 10.27
C ARG A 215 21.05 6.15 10.49
N TYR A 216 19.90 5.97 9.85
CA TYR A 216 19.18 4.70 9.86
C TYR A 216 20.03 3.57 9.26
N MET A 217 20.64 3.80 8.09
CA MET A 217 21.49 2.83 7.42
C MET A 217 22.75 2.48 8.23
N GLU A 218 23.38 3.46 8.88
CA GLU A 218 24.57 3.27 9.71
C GLU A 218 24.26 2.52 11.01
N ALA A 219 23.07 2.73 11.57
CA ALA A 219 22.60 2.05 12.77
C ALA A 219 22.11 0.62 12.51
N ASP A 220 21.90 0.23 11.24
CA ASP A 220 21.39 -1.09 10.90
C ASP A 220 22.44 -2.19 11.16
N PRO A 221 22.17 -3.14 12.08
CA PRO A 221 23.08 -4.24 12.36
C PRO A 221 23.23 -5.25 11.20
N ALA A 222 22.36 -5.21 10.19
CA ALA A 222 22.33 -6.21 9.10
C ALA A 222 23.45 -6.06 8.05
N ALA A 223 24.38 -5.12 8.22
CA ALA A 223 25.52 -4.89 7.31
C ALA A 223 25.09 -4.74 5.84
N ARG A 224 24.06 -3.91 5.60
CA ARG A 224 23.55 -3.58 4.27
C ARG A 224 24.60 -2.91 3.38
N ASP A 225 24.42 -2.97 2.06
CA ASP A 225 25.30 -2.25 1.12
C ASP A 225 25.18 -0.73 1.36
N PRO A 226 26.29 -0.01 1.65
CA PRO A 226 26.25 1.44 1.84
C PRO A 226 25.78 2.23 0.62
N ARG A 227 25.72 1.59 -0.56
CA ARG A 227 25.23 2.18 -1.82
C ARG A 227 23.73 1.95 -2.02
N THR A 228 23.02 1.44 -1.01
CA THR A 228 21.57 1.29 -1.06
C THR A 228 20.95 2.66 -1.36
N PRO A 229 20.18 2.79 -2.45
CA PRO A 229 19.60 4.07 -2.85
C PRO A 229 18.62 4.61 -1.79
N ILE A 230 18.78 5.90 -1.48
CA ILE A 230 17.85 6.71 -0.67
C ILE A 230 17.00 7.54 -1.63
N VAL A 231 15.69 7.44 -1.51
CA VAL A 231 14.73 8.16 -2.36
C VAL A 231 13.85 9.05 -1.49
N THR A 232 13.96 10.37 -1.65
CA THR A 232 13.07 11.32 -0.97
C THR A 232 11.73 11.40 -1.68
N VAL A 233 10.65 11.25 -0.93
CA VAL A 233 9.27 11.30 -1.39
C VAL A 233 8.54 12.39 -0.61
N LYS A 234 7.70 13.18 -1.28
CA LYS A 234 6.88 14.20 -0.62
C LYS A 234 5.42 13.76 -0.59
N GLN A 235 4.73 14.07 0.50
CA GLN A 235 3.29 13.82 0.62
C GLN A 235 2.51 14.38 -0.59
N GLY A 236 1.66 13.54 -1.18
CA GLY A 236 0.84 13.88 -2.35
C GLY A 236 1.61 13.83 -3.69
N SER A 237 2.85 13.37 -3.70
CA SER A 237 3.66 13.17 -4.90
C SER A 237 4.40 11.83 -4.84
N GLU A 238 3.77 10.84 -4.23
CA GLU A 238 4.33 9.51 -4.05
C GLU A 238 4.42 8.75 -5.39
N PRO A 239 5.60 8.24 -5.78
CA PRO A 239 5.74 7.48 -7.02
C PRO A 239 5.10 6.08 -6.87
N PRO A 240 4.73 5.41 -7.97
CA PRO A 240 4.17 4.06 -7.93
C PRO A 240 5.07 3.05 -7.19
N THR A 241 6.39 3.20 -7.29
CA THR A 241 7.38 2.37 -6.59
C THR A 241 7.33 2.50 -5.07
N PHE A 242 6.73 3.58 -4.54
CA PHE A 242 6.45 3.78 -3.12
C PHE A 242 5.02 3.33 -2.77
N THR A 243 4.00 3.84 -3.48
CA THR A 243 2.59 3.57 -3.16
C THR A 243 2.25 2.10 -3.26
N GLY A 244 2.91 1.37 -4.17
CA GLY A 244 2.74 -0.06 -4.33
C GLY A 244 3.11 -0.89 -3.10
N TRP A 245 3.84 -0.34 -2.12
CA TRP A 245 4.14 -1.03 -0.85
C TRP A 245 2.95 -1.11 0.10
N PHE A 246 2.01 -0.18 -0.02
CA PHE A 246 0.83 -0.08 0.82
C PHE A 246 -0.31 -0.89 0.20
N LEU A 247 -1.17 -1.47 1.03
CA LEU A 247 -2.38 -2.15 0.54
C LEU A 247 -3.52 -1.13 0.45
N GLY A 248 -4.15 -1.02 -0.72
CA GLY A 248 -5.31 -0.16 -0.90
C GLY A 248 -5.02 1.35 -0.93
N TRP A 249 -3.93 1.77 -1.59
CA TRP A 249 -3.55 3.19 -1.68
C TRP A 249 -4.65 4.02 -2.34
N ASN A 250 -5.00 5.16 -1.73
CA ASN A 250 -5.97 6.11 -2.23
C ASN A 250 -5.27 7.43 -2.61
N HIS A 251 -5.29 7.79 -3.89
CA HIS A 251 -4.64 9.02 -4.38
C HIS A 251 -5.33 10.31 -3.89
N GLU A 252 -6.61 10.23 -3.53
CA GLU A 252 -7.40 11.35 -3.01
C GLU A 252 -7.40 11.41 -1.48
N PHE A 253 -6.66 10.51 -0.80
CA PHE A 253 -6.67 10.38 0.66
C PHE A 253 -6.37 11.69 1.39
N TRP A 254 -5.45 12.49 0.85
CA TRP A 254 -5.05 13.78 1.44
C TRP A 254 -5.95 14.95 1.04
N ASN A 255 -6.79 14.77 0.01
CA ASN A 255 -7.73 15.80 -0.48
C ASN A 255 -9.07 15.75 0.27
N ILE A 256 -9.37 14.62 0.90
CA ILE A 256 -10.58 14.42 1.71
C ILE A 256 -10.34 14.99 3.11
N ASP A 257 -11.30 15.78 3.58
CA ASP A 257 -11.29 16.32 4.94
C ASP A 257 -11.11 15.20 5.99
N PRO A 258 -10.21 15.34 6.97
CA PRO A 258 -9.92 14.29 7.95
C PRO A 258 -11.15 13.81 8.75
N LEU A 259 -12.12 14.69 9.03
CA LEU A 259 -13.36 14.31 9.71
C LEU A 259 -14.26 13.51 8.77
N LYS A 260 -14.34 13.89 7.49
CA LYS A 260 -15.06 13.09 6.49
C LYS A 260 -14.44 11.71 6.31
N ARG A 261 -13.11 11.61 6.32
CA ARG A 261 -12.39 10.32 6.26
C ARG A 261 -12.72 9.45 7.47
N LEU A 262 -12.69 10.03 8.68
CA LEU A 262 -13.07 9.32 9.90
C LEU A 262 -14.52 8.82 9.84
N MET A 263 -15.45 9.65 9.34
CA MET A 263 -16.85 9.28 9.18
C MET A 263 -17.09 8.19 8.13
N GLN A 264 -16.24 8.07 7.11
CA GLN A 264 -16.30 6.98 6.12
C GLN A 264 -15.77 5.65 6.66
N SER A 265 -14.96 5.69 7.73
CA SER A 265 -14.37 4.51 8.39
C SER A 265 -15.15 3.97 9.59
N LEU A 266 -16.22 4.67 10.01
CA LEU A 266 -17.09 4.33 11.16
C LEU A 266 -18.40 3.67 10.71
#